data_AF-W1YR38-F1
#
_entry.id   AF-W1YR38-F1
#
_cell.length_a   1.000
_cell.length_b   1.000
_cell.length_c   1.000
_cell.angle_alpha   90.00
_cell.angle_beta   90.00
_cell.angle_gamma   90.00
#
_symmetry.space_group_name_H-M   'P 1'
#
loop_
_entity.id
_entity.type
_entity.pdbx_description
1 polymer ?
#
loop_
_entity_poly.entity_id
_entity_poly.type
_entity_poly.pdbx_seq_one_letter_code
_entity_poly.pdbx_strand_id
1 'polypeptide(L)'
;RLEGDEATLTRRAAELGVRAVYQELSLVEGLTVAENLCLGQWPRRNGMIDYLQMAQDAQRCLQALGVDVSPEQLVSTLSPAQKQLVEIA
;
A
#
# COMPACT_ATOMS: atom_id res chain seq x y z
N ARG A 1 8.54 1.69 -32.14
CA ARG A 1 9.27 2.57 -31.21
C ARG A 1 8.23 3.42 -30.50
N LEU A 2 7.75 2.98 -29.33
CA LEU A 2 6.76 3.71 -28.53
C LEU A 2 7.51 4.41 -27.40
N GLU A 3 8.09 5.56 -27.70
CA GLU A 3 8.58 6.51 -26.70
C GLU A 3 7.37 7.36 -26.25
N GLY A 4 6.46 6.71 -25.52
CA GLY A 4 5.36 7.36 -24.83
C GLY A 4 5.73 7.48 -23.36
N ASP A 5 5.93 8.71 -22.90
CA ASP A 5 6.19 9.13 -21.52
C ASP A 5 5.60 8.15 -20.48
N GLU A 6 6.48 7.36 -19.88
CA GLU A 6 6.18 6.27 -18.96
C GLU A 6 5.23 6.74 -17.84
N ALA A 7 5.41 7.98 -17.37
CA ALA A 7 4.59 8.61 -16.36
C ALA A 7 3.12 8.82 -16.78
N THR A 8 2.88 9.12 -18.06
CA THR A 8 1.53 9.31 -18.62
C THR A 8 0.81 7.97 -18.77
N LEU A 9 1.55 6.91 -19.11
CA LEU A 9 1.05 5.53 -19.19
C LEU A 9 0.65 5.00 -17.82
N THR A 10 1.49 5.21 -16.80
CA THR A 10 1.20 4.81 -15.40
C THR A 10 -0.06 5.49 -14.86
N ARG A 11 -0.24 6.78 -15.17
CA ARG A 11 -1.41 7.54 -14.72
C ARG A 11 -2.70 7.03 -15.36
N ARG A 12 -2.69 6.79 -16.68
CA ARG A 12 -3.84 6.20 -17.38
C ARG A 12 -4.12 4.76 -16.95
N ALA A 13 -3.08 3.98 -16.66
CA ALA A 13 -3.22 2.62 -16.13
C ALA A 13 -3.91 2.62 -14.75
N ALA A 14 -3.51 3.55 -13.86
CA ALA A 14 -4.16 3.73 -12.56
C ALA A 14 -5.65 4.15 -12.70
N GLU A 15 -5.97 5.04 -13.65
CA GLU A 15 -7.35 5.42 -13.97
C GLU A 15 -8.18 4.25 -14.53
N LEU A 16 -7.53 3.29 -15.20
CA LEU A 16 -8.15 2.07 -15.74
C LEU A 16 -8.16 0.90 -14.75
N GLY A 17 -7.75 1.11 -13.49
CA GLY A 17 -7.71 0.08 -12.46
C GLY A 17 -6.55 -0.91 -12.57
N VAL A 18 -5.62 -0.68 -13.52
CA VAL A 18 -4.37 -1.43 -13.66
C VAL A 18 -3.35 -0.82 -12.71
N ARG A 19 -3.10 -1.48 -11.58
CA ARG A 19 -2.16 -1.01 -10.55
C ARG A 19 -0.75 -1.52 -10.85
N ALA A 20 0.22 -0.63 -10.84
CA ALA A 20 1.62 -1.02 -10.91
C ALA A 20 1.97 -1.78 -9.62
N VAL A 21 2.30 -3.06 -9.75
CA VAL A 21 2.84 -3.87 -8.66
C VAL A 21 4.35 -3.70 -8.69
N TYR A 22 4.89 -2.96 -7.73
CA TYR A 22 6.33 -2.87 -7.53
C TYR A 22 6.81 -4.18 -6.91
N GLN A 23 7.39 -5.08 -7.71
CA GLN A 23 8.08 -6.25 -7.19
C GLN A 23 9.45 -5.78 -6.69
N GLU A 24 9.73 -6.03 -5.39
CA GLU A 24 10.86 -5.53 -4.57
C GLU A 24 10.61 -4.24 -3.74
N LEU A 25 9.43 -4.04 -3.16
CA LEU A 25 9.31 -3.16 -1.99
C LEU A 25 9.43 -3.99 -0.71
N SER A 26 10.66 -4.12 -0.21
CA SER A 26 10.88 -4.49 1.19
C SER A 26 10.07 -3.53 2.07
N LEU A 27 9.25 -4.05 2.98
CA LEU A 27 8.45 -3.21 3.87
C LEU A 27 9.33 -2.14 4.54
N VAL A 28 8.86 -0.90 4.56
CA VAL A 28 9.54 0.20 5.22
C VAL A 28 9.33 0.05 6.72
N GLU A 29 10.40 -0.38 7.40
CA GLU A 29 10.42 -0.70 8.83
C GLU A 29 9.95 0.46 9.74
N GLY A 30 10.17 1.69 9.29
CA GLY A 30 9.79 2.92 10.01
C GLY A 30 8.36 3.40 9.76
N LEU A 31 7.60 2.70 8.93
CA LEU A 31 6.20 2.98 8.65
C LEU A 31 5.30 1.93 9.29
N THR A 32 4.05 2.32 9.52
CA THR A 32 3.00 1.41 9.92
C THR A 32 2.61 0.48 8.78
N VAL A 33 1.87 -0.58 9.10
CA VAL A 33 1.30 -1.50 8.11
C VAL A 33 0.40 -0.75 7.14
N ALA A 34 -0.47 0.13 7.63
CA ALA A 34 -1.37 0.91 6.79
C ALA A 34 -0.61 1.83 5.82
N GLU A 35 0.45 2.46 6.32
CA GLU A 35 1.33 3.33 5.54
C GLU A 35 2.10 2.56 4.46
N ASN A 36 2.55 1.33 4.75
CA ASN A 36 3.18 0.46 3.76
C ASN A 36 2.19 0.04 2.67
N LEU A 37 0.97 -0.38 3.05
CA LEU A 37 -0.05 -0.83 2.09
C LEU A 37 -0.56 0.29 1.18
N CYS A 38 -0.56 1.54 1.68
CA CYS A 38 -1.00 2.71 0.92
C CYS A 38 0.17 3.49 0.29
N LEU A 39 1.40 2.97 0.37
CA LEU A 39 2.59 3.64 -0.12
C LEU A 39 2.48 3.91 -1.63
N GLY A 40 2.77 5.15 -2.04
CA GLY A 40 2.63 5.59 -3.43
C GLY A 40 1.21 5.99 -3.82
N GLN A 41 0.18 5.60 -3.06
CA GLN A 41 -1.21 6.00 -3.28
C GLN A 41 -1.95 6.29 -1.98
N TRP A 42 -1.46 7.29 -1.26
CA TRP A 42 -2.06 7.77 -0.02
C TRP A 42 -3.48 8.29 -0.25
N PRO A 43 -4.50 7.82 0.51
CA PRO A 43 -5.82 8.41 0.45
C PRO A 43 -5.77 9.86 0.92
N ARG A 44 -6.52 10.72 0.24
CA ARG A 44 -6.53 12.16 0.51
C ARG A 44 -7.94 12.69 0.65
N ARG A 45 -8.11 13.62 1.58
CA ARG A 45 -9.35 14.38 1.78
C ARG A 45 -9.00 15.85 1.90
N ASN A 46 -9.62 16.67 1.05
CA ASN A 46 -9.37 18.12 0.97
C ASN A 46 -7.87 18.47 0.83
N GLY A 47 -7.11 17.69 0.07
CA GLY A 47 -5.68 17.90 -0.19
C GLY A 47 -4.73 17.41 0.91
N MET A 48 -5.24 16.94 2.06
CA MET A 48 -4.47 16.35 3.14
C MET A 48 -4.57 14.83 3.13
N ILE A 49 -3.61 14.14 3.74
CA ILE A 49 -3.67 12.67 3.92
C ILE A 49 -4.84 12.34 4.85
N ASP A 50 -5.68 11.40 4.43
CA ASP A 50 -6.78 10.89 5.23
C ASP A 50 -6.34 9.61 5.95
N TYR A 51 -5.75 9.77 7.14
CA TYR A 51 -5.27 8.66 7.96
C TYR A 51 -6.40 7.71 8.40
N LEU A 52 -7.62 8.23 8.57
CA LEU A 52 -8.76 7.40 8.95
C LEU A 52 -9.15 6.48 7.80
N GLN A 53 -9.26 7.02 6.58
CA GLN A 53 -9.52 6.22 5.39
C GLN A 53 -8.41 5.20 5.14
N MET A 54 -7.15 5.60 5.33
CA MET A 54 -5.99 4.72 5.20
C MET A 54 -6.06 3.52 6.14
N ALA A 55 -6.35 3.75 7.43
CA ALA A 55 -6.51 2.66 8.40
C ALA A 55 -7.66 1.73 8.01
N GLN A 56 -8.79 2.28 7.54
CA GLN A 56 -9.94 1.49 7.08
C GLN A 56 -9.63 0.67 5.82
N ASP A 57 -8.89 1.22 4.87
CA ASP A 57 -8.49 0.53 3.63
C ASP A 57 -7.54 -0.62 3.94
N ALA A 58 -6.51 -0.35 4.76
CA ALA A 58 -5.57 -1.35 5.22
C ALA A 58 -6.27 -2.47 6.00
N GLN A 59 -7.17 -2.13 6.93
CA GLN A 59 -7.94 -3.13 7.69
C GLN A 59 -8.75 -4.04 6.76
N ARG A 60 -9.38 -3.49 5.72
CA ARG A 60 -10.14 -4.28 4.74
C ARG A 60 -9.25 -5.22 3.93
N CYS A 61 -8.08 -4.76 3.47
CA CYS A 61 -7.12 -5.60 2.76
C CYS A 61 -6.62 -6.76 3.64
N LEU A 62 -6.18 -6.46 4.87
CA LEU A 62 -5.69 -7.46 5.82
C LEU A 62 -6.78 -8.50 6.14
N GLN A 63 -8.03 -8.06 6.34
CA GLN A 63 -9.17 -8.97 6.56
C GLN A 63 -9.46 -9.86 5.36
N ALA A 64 -9.41 -9.32 4.13
CA ALA A 64 -9.65 -10.08 2.92
C ALA A 64 -8.64 -11.22 2.74
N LEU A 65 -7.44 -11.07 3.29
CA LEU A 65 -6.35 -12.04 3.24
C LEU A 65 -6.22 -12.88 4.52
N GLY A 66 -7.05 -12.62 5.53
CA GLY A 66 -7.01 -13.33 6.81
C GLY A 66 -5.77 -13.04 7.65
N VAL A 67 -5.16 -11.87 7.47
CA VAL A 67 -3.96 -11.44 8.21
C VAL A 67 -4.38 -10.73 9.49
N ASP A 68 -4.04 -11.32 10.65
CA ASP A 68 -4.31 -10.75 11.96
C ASP A 68 -3.15 -9.84 12.42
N VAL A 69 -3.12 -8.63 11.86
CA VAL A 69 -2.15 -7.57 12.19
C VAL A 69 -2.88 -6.23 12.26
N SER A 70 -2.51 -5.37 13.21
CA SER A 70 -3.07 -4.03 13.30
C SER A 70 -2.52 -3.13 12.17
N PRO A 71 -3.36 -2.39 11.44
CA PRO A 71 -2.92 -1.39 10.47
C PRO A 71 -2.02 -0.31 11.08
N GLU A 72 -2.19 0.01 12.36
CA GLU A 72 -1.45 1.06 13.07
C GLU A 72 -0.11 0.56 13.62
N GLN A 73 0.15 -0.75 13.55
CA GLN A 73 1.39 -1.33 14.05
C GLN A 73 2.56 -0.98 13.12
N LEU A 74 3.71 -0.60 13.71
CA LEU A 74 4.94 -0.41 12.97
C LEU A 74 5.43 -1.74 12.39
N VAL A 75 5.83 -1.73 11.12
CA VAL A 75 6.36 -2.91 10.44
C VAL A 75 7.57 -3.51 11.18
N SER A 76 8.42 -2.68 11.77
CA SER A 76 9.58 -3.12 12.57
C SER A 76 9.24 -4.00 13.77
N THR A 77 7.99 -3.99 14.23
CA THR A 77 7.53 -4.82 15.35
C THR A 77 6.91 -6.14 14.90
N LEU A 78 6.74 -6.36 13.59
CA LEU A 78 6.17 -7.59 13.05
C LEU A 78 7.21 -8.72 13.06
N SER A 79 6.74 -9.93 13.36
CA SER A 79 7.52 -11.14 13.11
C SER A 79 7.82 -11.31 11.61
N PRO A 80 8.90 -12.02 11.23
CA PRO A 80 9.19 -12.29 9.82
C PRO A 80 8.01 -12.91 9.06
N ALA A 81 7.25 -13.81 9.69
CA ALA A 81 6.06 -14.41 9.09
C ALA A 81 4.94 -13.38 8.83
N GLN A 82 4.72 -12.45 9.77
CA GLN A 82 3.75 -11.37 9.58
C GLN A 82 4.19 -10.39 8.48
N LYS A 83 5.48 -10.04 8.41
CA LYS A 83 6.02 -9.22 7.32
C LYS A 83 5.74 -9.84 5.96
N GLN A 84 5.99 -11.15 5.82
CA GLN A 84 5.70 -11.87 4.57
C GLN A 84 4.22 -11.81 4.16
N LEU A 85 3.30 -11.88 5.13
CA LEU A 85 1.87 -11.77 4.88
C LEU A 85 1.45 -10.36 4.47
N VAL A 86 2.05 -9.33 5.08
CA VAL A 86 1.80 -7.93 4.75
C VAL A 86 2.36 -7.57 3.37
N GLU A 87 3.47 -8.15 2.93
CA GLU A 87 4.02 -7.94 1.58
C GLU A 87 3.09 -8.44 0.46
N ILE A 88 2.22 -9.40 0.75
CA ILE A 88 1.27 -9.98 -0.22
C ILE A 88 -0.07 -9.21 -0.22
N ALA A 89 -0.28 -8.33 0.77
CA ALA A 89 -1.54 -7.63 0.98
C ALA A 89 -1.72 -6.35 0.17
#